data_AF-A0A352WTW2-F1
#
_entry.id   AF-A0A352WTW2-F1
#
_cell.length_a   1.000
_cell.length_b   1.000
_cell.length_c   1.000
_cell.angle_alpha   90.00
_cell.angle_beta   90.00
_cell.angle_gamma   90.00
#
_symmetry.space_group_name_H-M   'P 1'
#
loop_
_entity.id
_entity.type
_entity.pdbx_description
1 polymer ?
#
loop_
_entity_poly.entity_id
_entity_poly.type
_entity_poly.pdbx_seq_one_letter_code
_entity_poly.pdbx_strand_id
1 'polypeptide(L)'
;LTQHLLIAAQLVNAAKAGDARTAEEQRRQWYANADQIAQFLGNINPYWNDRTWRNLLYDHLKMTENEAVQILSGQYRESIIEYDAIQNEALAMADYMANGMIKQCQV
;
A
#
# COMPACT_ATOMS: atom_id res chain seq x y z
N LEU A 1 6.93 -11.44 1.82
CA LEU A 1 7.25 -10.14 1.17
C LEU A 1 6.91 -10.10 -0.32
N THR A 2 7.21 -11.14 -1.13
CA THR A 2 6.97 -11.12 -2.60
C THR A 2 5.51 -11.23 -3.05
N GLN A 3 4.58 -11.47 -2.12
CA GLN A 3 3.17 -11.75 -2.43
C GLN A 3 2.29 -10.50 -2.46
N HIS A 4 2.81 -9.33 -2.13
CA HIS A 4 2.03 -8.11 -1.90
C HIS A 4 1.01 -7.82 -3.01
N LEU A 5 1.48 -7.76 -4.26
CA LEU A 5 0.64 -7.49 -5.43
C LEU A 5 -0.26 -8.68 -5.80
N LEU A 6 0.14 -9.92 -5.49
CA LEU A 6 -0.69 -11.10 -5.72
C LEU A 6 -1.91 -11.10 -4.80
N ILE A 7 -1.72 -10.72 -3.52
CA ILE A 7 -2.81 -10.57 -2.55
C ILE A 7 -3.76 -9.44 -2.99
N ALA A 8 -3.22 -8.28 -3.38
CA ALA A 8 -4.01 -7.17 -3.91
C ALA A 8 -4.85 -7.59 -5.13
N ALA A 9 -4.26 -8.32 -6.08
CA ALA A 9 -4.97 -8.84 -7.25
C ALA A 9 -6.09 -9.82 -6.86
N GLN A 10 -5.86 -10.69 -5.88
CA GLN A 10 -6.90 -11.60 -5.37
C GLN A 10 -8.04 -10.84 -4.69
N LEU A 11 -7.73 -9.80 -3.91
CA LEU A 11 -8.71 -8.91 -3.29
C LEU A 11 -9.59 -8.24 -4.36
N VAL A 12 -8.99 -7.59 -5.36
CA VAL A 12 -9.73 -6.89 -6.42
C VAL A 12 -10.59 -7.86 -7.23
N ASN A 13 -10.09 -9.06 -7.54
CA ASN A 13 -10.87 -10.08 -8.24
C ASN A 13 -12.08 -10.56 -7.40
N ALA A 14 -11.90 -10.74 -6.09
CA ALA A 14 -13.00 -11.10 -5.19
C ALA A 14 -14.05 -9.98 -5.11
N ALA A 15 -13.61 -8.73 -4.97
CA ALA A 15 -14.50 -7.56 -4.99
C ALA A 15 -15.30 -7.47 -6.29
N LYS A 16 -14.64 -7.67 -7.44
CA LYS A 16 -15.29 -7.71 -8.76
C LYS A 16 -16.34 -8.82 -8.87
N ALA A 17 -16.11 -9.96 -8.23
CA ALA A 17 -17.04 -11.09 -8.21
C ALA A 17 -18.17 -10.95 -7.17
N GLY A 18 -18.15 -9.90 -6.35
CA GLY A 18 -19.09 -9.73 -5.23
C GLY A 18 -18.84 -10.67 -4.05
N ASP A 19 -17.67 -11.33 -3.99
CA ASP A 19 -17.29 -12.23 -2.89
C ASP A 19 -16.70 -11.43 -1.73
N ALA A 20 -17.58 -10.85 -0.92
CA ALA A 20 -17.21 -10.03 0.23
C ALA A 20 -16.36 -10.78 1.27
N ARG A 21 -16.56 -12.10 1.41
CA ARG A 21 -15.82 -12.91 2.38
C ARG A 21 -14.37 -13.04 1.95
N THR A 22 -14.13 -13.45 0.71
CA THR A 22 -12.77 -13.58 0.18
C THR A 22 -12.09 -12.21 0.11
N ALA A 23 -12.80 -11.14 -0.28
CA ALA A 23 -12.24 -9.80 -0.30
C ALA A 23 -11.75 -9.36 1.09
N GLU A 24 -12.54 -9.56 2.14
CA GLU A 24 -12.16 -9.23 3.52
C GLU A 24 -11.02 -10.12 4.04
N GLU A 25 -10.99 -11.41 3.69
CA GLU A 25 -9.87 -12.29 4.02
C GLU A 25 -8.55 -11.82 3.37
N GLN A 26 -8.58 -11.47 2.09
CA GLN A 26 -7.41 -10.96 1.37
C GLN A 26 -6.99 -9.58 1.87
N ARG A 27 -7.94 -8.70 2.23
CA ARG A 27 -7.67 -7.41 2.87
C ARG A 27 -6.84 -7.58 4.14
N ARG A 28 -7.26 -8.45 5.05
CA ARG A 28 -6.48 -8.72 6.29
C ARG A 28 -5.08 -9.25 5.99
N GLN A 29 -4.95 -10.14 5.01
CA GLN A 29 -3.63 -10.65 4.59
C GLN A 29 -2.76 -9.55 3.97
N TRP A 30 -3.36 -8.62 3.23
CA TRP A 30 -2.65 -7.53 2.56
C TRP A 30 -2.06 -6.54 3.57
N TYR A 31 -2.83 -6.16 4.59
CA TYR A 31 -2.36 -5.31 5.69
C TYR A 31 -1.31 -6.02 6.55
N ALA A 32 -1.50 -7.31 6.86
CA ALA A 32 -0.48 -8.09 7.56
C ALA A 32 0.82 -8.21 6.74
N ASN A 33 0.73 -8.25 5.41
CA ASN A 33 1.91 -8.22 4.54
C ASN A 33 2.59 -6.84 4.53
N ALA A 34 1.83 -5.74 4.61
CA ALA A 34 2.39 -4.40 4.79
C ALA A 34 3.13 -4.26 6.13
N ASP A 35 2.60 -4.83 7.22
CA ASP A 35 3.32 -4.88 8.51
C ASP A 35 4.69 -5.57 8.37
N GLN A 36 4.73 -6.71 7.65
CA GLN A 36 5.98 -7.43 7.39
C GLN A 36 6.97 -6.61 6.55
N ILE A 37 6.47 -5.88 5.55
CA ILE A 37 7.31 -4.99 4.72
C ILE A 37 7.87 -3.85 5.57
N ALA A 38 7.02 -3.19 6.37
CA ALA A 38 7.42 -2.08 7.23
C ALA A 38 8.49 -2.51 8.24
N GLN A 39 8.32 -3.66 8.88
CA GLN A 39 9.30 -4.23 9.79
C GLN A 39 10.61 -4.57 9.07
N PHE A 40 10.54 -5.19 7.89
CA PHE A 40 11.72 -5.51 7.10
C PHE A 40 12.52 -4.25 6.76
N LEU A 41 11.85 -3.21 6.25
CA LEU A 41 12.49 -1.94 5.90
C LEU A 41 13.13 -1.28 7.13
N GLY A 42 12.41 -1.19 8.25
CA GLY A 42 12.96 -0.63 9.49
C GLY A 42 14.19 -1.38 10.03
N ASN A 43 14.31 -2.68 9.75
CA ASN A 43 15.44 -3.49 10.21
C ASN A 43 16.71 -3.36 9.34
N ILE A 44 16.59 -2.99 8.06
CA ILE A 44 17.74 -2.95 7.13
C ILE A 44 18.37 -1.57 6.97
N ASN A 45 17.70 -0.52 7.46
CA ASN A 45 18.22 0.84 7.43
C ASN A 45 17.91 1.55 8.76
N PRO A 46 18.92 1.99 9.53
CA PRO A 46 18.72 2.60 10.85
C PRO A 46 17.98 3.95 10.80
N TYR A 47 17.83 4.54 9.62
CA TYR A 47 17.10 5.80 9.41
C TYR A 47 15.65 5.58 8.97
N TRP A 48 15.24 4.33 8.75
CA TRP A 48 13.85 3.97 8.49
C TRP A 48 13.18 3.49 9.77
N ASN A 49 12.06 4.12 10.12
CA ASN A 49 11.23 3.74 11.23
C ASN A 49 10.10 2.82 10.74
N ASP A 50 9.94 1.68 11.40
CA ASP A 50 8.91 0.67 11.11
C ASP A 50 7.49 1.26 11.17
N ARG A 51 7.18 2.06 12.20
CA ARG A 51 5.87 2.67 12.37
C ARG A 51 5.57 3.70 11.27
N THR A 52 6.56 4.48 10.85
CA THR A 52 6.42 5.40 9.72
C THR A 52 6.13 4.63 8.43
N TRP A 53 6.90 3.58 8.11
CA TRP A 53 6.66 2.75 6.94
C TRP A 53 5.27 2.10 6.96
N ARG A 54 4.84 1.60 8.12
CA ARG A 54 3.51 1.00 8.27
C ARG A 54 2.40 2.00 7.98
N ASN A 55 2.51 3.23 8.51
CA ASN A 55 1.50 4.26 8.26
C ASN A 55 1.41 4.61 6.77
N LEU A 56 2.55 4.87 6.12
CA LEU A 56 2.60 5.18 4.69
C LEU A 56 1.99 4.04 3.85
N LEU A 57 2.36 2.78 4.16
CA LEU A 57 1.78 1.63 3.49
C LEU A 57 0.28 1.55 3.72
N TYR A 58 -0.21 1.70 4.96
CA TYR A 58 -1.63 1.62 5.26
C TYR A 58 -2.46 2.67 4.54
N ASP A 59 -1.96 3.91 4.48
CA ASP A 59 -2.61 4.98 3.74
C ASP A 59 -2.65 4.64 2.24
N HIS A 60 -1.53 4.18 1.67
CA HIS A 60 -1.47 3.70 0.29
C HIS A 60 -2.45 2.55 0.00
N LEU A 61 -2.46 1.48 0.82
CA LEU A 61 -3.35 0.33 0.64
C LEU A 61 -4.82 0.76 0.65
N LYS A 62 -5.19 1.61 1.62
CA LYS A 62 -6.56 2.12 1.76
C LYS A 62 -6.99 2.90 0.52
N MET A 63 -6.15 3.81 0.03
CA MET A 63 -6.46 4.61 -1.16
C MET A 63 -6.58 3.72 -2.40
N THR A 64 -5.64 2.80 -2.62
CA THR A 64 -5.69 1.86 -3.75
C THR A 64 -6.90 0.94 -3.72
N GLU A 65 -7.30 0.46 -2.54
CA GLU A 65 -8.52 -0.32 -2.40
C GLU A 65 -9.78 0.52 -2.69
N ASN A 66 -9.84 1.76 -2.19
CA ASN A 66 -10.95 2.68 -2.46
C ASN A 66 -11.07 2.97 -3.95
N GLU A 67 -9.96 3.26 -4.63
CA GLU A 67 -9.91 3.48 -6.07
C GLU A 67 -10.46 2.27 -6.83
N ALA A 68 -10.03 1.05 -6.44
CA ALA A 68 -10.53 -0.17 -7.06
C ALA A 68 -12.06 -0.33 -6.90
N VAL A 69 -12.61 -0.02 -5.71
CA VAL A 69 -14.05 -0.03 -5.47
C VAL A 69 -14.79 1.03 -6.29
N GLN A 70 -14.24 2.24 -6.39
CA GLN A 70 -14.79 3.33 -7.18
C GLN A 70 -14.86 2.94 -8.67
N ILE A 71 -13.78 2.37 -9.22
CA ILE A 71 -13.75 1.86 -10.60
C ILE A 71 -14.81 0.78 -10.81
N LEU A 72 -14.88 -0.22 -9.90
CA LEU A 72 -15.86 -1.32 -9.99
C LEU A 72 -17.31 -0.83 -9.88
N SER A 73 -17.52 0.30 -9.21
CA SER A 73 -18.84 0.92 -9.01
C SER A 73 -19.18 2.00 -10.04
N GLY A 74 -18.32 2.24 -11.03
CA GLY A 74 -18.51 3.26 -12.07
C GLY A 74 -18.30 4.71 -11.61
N GLN A 75 -17.70 4.93 -10.45
CA GLN A 75 -17.37 6.24 -9.87
C GLN A 75 -16.02 6.75 -10.43
N TYR A 76 -15.94 6.92 -11.75
CA TYR A 76 -14.68 7.21 -12.43
C TYR A 76 -14.09 8.57 -12.09
N ARG A 77 -14.92 9.58 -11.83
CA ARG A 77 -14.45 10.92 -11.47
C ARG A 77 -13.75 10.88 -10.10
N GLU A 78 -14.34 10.18 -9.15
CA GLU A 78 -13.81 9.97 -7.82
C GLU A 78 -12.49 9.16 -7.89
N SER A 79 -12.46 8.12 -8.72
CA SER A 79 -11.24 7.32 -8.95
C SER A 79 -10.08 8.15 -9.51
N ILE A 80 -10.34 9.09 -10.42
CA ILE A 80 -9.26 9.98 -10.93
C ILE A 80 -8.69 10.84 -9.80
N ILE A 81 -9.55 11.38 -8.93
CA ILE A 81 -9.12 12.19 -7.78
C ILE A 81 -8.34 11.35 -6.77
N GLU A 82 -8.82 10.13 -6.48
CA GLU A 82 -8.14 9.19 -5.59
C GLU A 82 -6.78 8.77 -6.18
N TYR A 83 -6.70 8.56 -7.50
CA TYR A 83 -5.45 8.22 -8.17
C TYR A 83 -4.39 9.33 -8.05
N ASP A 84 -4.78 10.60 -8.19
CA ASP A 84 -3.87 11.73 -7.94
C ASP A 84 -3.35 11.71 -6.48
N ALA A 85 -4.18 11.34 -5.50
CA ALA A 85 -3.77 11.19 -4.11
C ALA A 85 -2.80 10.00 -3.91
N ILE A 86 -3.07 8.86 -4.56
CA ILE A 86 -2.19 7.68 -4.55
C ILE A 86 -0.80 8.03 -5.09
N GLN A 87 -0.73 8.82 -6.17
CA GLN A 87 0.54 9.28 -6.73
C GLN A 87 1.33 10.16 -5.75
N ASN A 88 0.65 11.09 -5.07
CA ASN A 88 1.29 11.92 -4.05
C ASN A 88 1.81 11.09 -2.87
N GLU A 89 1.06 10.09 -2.43
CA GLU A 89 1.51 9.17 -1.37
C GLU A 89 2.71 8.33 -1.81
N ALA A 90 2.71 7.85 -3.07
CA ALA A 90 3.85 7.13 -3.63
C ALA A 90 5.11 8.01 -3.68
N LEU A 91 4.98 9.31 -3.98
CA LEU A 91 6.08 10.25 -3.92
C LEU A 91 6.57 10.46 -2.47
N ALA A 92 5.68 10.57 -1.49
CA ALA A 92 6.06 10.67 -0.08
C ALA A 92 6.82 9.41 0.40
N MET A 93 6.37 8.22 0.00
CA MET A 93 7.08 6.96 0.24
C MET A 93 8.46 6.96 -0.42
N ALA A 94 8.57 7.44 -1.66
CA ALA A 94 9.83 7.53 -2.39
C ALA A 94 10.82 8.51 -1.71
N ASP A 95 10.35 9.67 -1.26
CA ASP A 95 11.16 10.65 -0.53
C ASP A 95 11.65 10.05 0.79
N TYR A 96 10.80 9.35 1.53
CA TYR A 96 11.19 8.68 2.77
C TYR A 96 12.24 7.58 2.54
N MET A 97 12.07 6.80 1.46
CA MET A 97 13.05 5.82 1.01
C MET A 97 14.39 6.48 0.69
N ALA A 98 14.39 7.47 -0.22
CA ALA A 98 15.59 8.15 -0.66
C ALA A 98 16.36 8.79 0.50
N ASN A 99 15.66 9.48 1.40
CA ASN A 99 16.27 10.10 2.57
C ASN A 99 16.99 9.09 3.47
N GLY A 100 16.40 7.92 3.71
CA GLY A 100 17.06 6.88 4.50
C GLY A 100 18.29 6.28 3.79
N MET A 101 18.21 6.08 2.48
CA MET A 101 19.36 5.60 1.69
C MET A 101 20.52 6.61 1.70
N ILE A 102 20.22 7.90 1.50
CA ILE A 102 21.23 8.97 1.52
C ILE A 102 21.94 8.99 2.87
N LYS A 103 21.19 8.96 3.99
CA LYS A 103 21.78 8.96 5.33
C LYS A 103 22.58 7.71 5.64
N GLN A 104 22.21 6.55 5.10
CA GLN A 104 22.96 5.30 5.26
C GLN A 104 24.31 5.33 4.52
N CYS A 105 24.36 5.99 3.36
CA CYS A 105 25.56 6.08 2.53
C CYS A 105 26.48 7.27 2.87
N GLN A 106 26.00 8.25 3.64
CA GLN A 106 26.82 9.33 4.18
C GLN A 106 27.60 8.79 5.39
N VAL A 107 28.77 8.22 5.09
CA VAL A 107 29.80 7.82 6.07
C VAL A 107 30.69 9.01 6.38
#